data_AF-A0ABD0P3Z6-F1
#
_entry.id   AF-A0ABD0P3Z6-F1
#
_cell.length_a   1.000
_cell.length_b   1.000
_cell.length_c   1.000
_cell.angle_alpha   90.00
_cell.angle_beta   90.00
_cell.angle_gamma   90.00
#
_symmetry.space_group_name_H-M   'P 1'
#
loop_
_entity.id
_entity.type
_entity.pdbx_description
1 polymer ?
#
loop_
_entity_poly.entity_id
_entity_poly.type
_entity_poly.pdbx_seq_one_letter_code
_entity_poly.pdbx_strand_id
1 'polypeptide(L)'
;MEAHSSGHGRKRKREELNGEMKEAECFRKLPRRTLGLTEPAPFADELVAAKTPYVRVSMEEAYRGTPEDRPVRVYADGIFDMFHSGHARALMQAKCLFPNTHLIVG
;
A
#
# COMPACT_ATOMS: atom_id res chain seq x y z
N MET A 1 23.10 31.65 39.05
CA MET A 1 21.82 31.96 38.39
C MET A 1 22.11 32.13 36.91
N GLU A 2 21.52 31.47 35.92
CA GLU A 2 20.68 30.28 35.76
C GLU A 2 20.89 29.87 34.28
N ALA A 3 20.86 28.58 33.96
CA ALA A 3 20.96 28.11 32.58
C ALA A 3 19.65 28.41 31.84
N HIS A 4 19.73 29.13 30.71
CA HIS A 4 18.58 29.42 29.86
C HIS A 4 18.08 28.13 29.17
N SER A 5 17.00 27.55 29.70
CA SER A 5 16.19 26.54 29.02
C SER A 5 15.31 27.23 27.97
N SER A 6 15.51 26.92 26.68
CA SER A 6 14.64 27.40 25.60
C SER A 6 13.98 26.22 24.87
N GLY A 7 13.06 25.56 25.56
CA GLY A 7 12.16 24.57 24.95
C GLY A 7 11.13 25.24 24.04
N HIS A 8 11.45 25.45 22.77
CA HIS A 8 10.47 25.84 21.75
C HIS A 8 9.94 24.59 21.03
N GLY A 9 8.91 23.99 21.62
CA GLY A 9 8.05 23.02 20.94
C GLY A 9 7.39 23.68 19.73
N ARG A 10 7.85 23.34 18.53
CA ARG A 10 7.27 23.84 17.27
C ARG A 10 5.91 23.16 17.05
N LYS A 11 4.85 23.72 17.65
CA LYS A 11 3.45 23.47 17.24
C LYS A 11 3.27 24.03 15.81
N ARG A 12 3.25 23.15 14.80
CA ARG A 12 2.84 23.56 13.46
C ARG A 12 1.33 23.82 13.46
N LYS A 13 0.99 25.11 13.48
CA LYS A 13 -0.34 25.68 13.25
C LYS A 13 -0.76 25.35 11.81
N ARG A 14 -1.95 24.74 11.64
CA ARG A 14 -2.55 24.48 10.33
C ARG A 14 -3.14 25.80 9.83
N GLU A 15 -2.51 26.40 8.83
CA GLU A 15 -3.10 27.53 8.10
C GLU A 15 -4.04 26.98 7.03
N GLU A 16 -5.30 27.42 7.07
CA GLU A 16 -6.28 27.13 6.04
C GLU A 16 -6.08 28.10 4.88
N LEU A 17 -5.59 27.58 3.74
CA LEU A 17 -5.58 28.30 2.48
C LEU A 17 -6.68 27.72 1.60
N ASN A 18 -7.72 28.52 1.38
CA ASN A 18 -8.73 28.31 0.36
C ASN A 18 -8.06 28.44 -1.02
N GLY A 19 -7.94 27.31 -1.71
CA GLY A 19 -7.54 27.25 -3.12
C GLY A 19 -8.35 26.15 -3.79
N GLU A 20 -9.24 26.54 -4.70
CA GLU A 20 -9.92 25.61 -5.61
C GLU A 20 -8.88 24.92 -6.50
N MET A 21 -8.64 23.64 -6.27
CA MET A 21 -7.86 22.77 -7.15
C MET A 21 -8.76 21.68 -7.69
N LYS A 22 -8.81 21.62 -9.03
CA LYS A 22 -9.56 20.67 -9.84
C LYS A 22 -9.34 19.24 -9.36
N GLU A 23 -10.43 18.49 -9.34
CA GLU A 23 -10.61 17.10 -8.94
C GLU A 23 -9.35 16.24 -9.14
N ALA A 24 -8.46 16.25 -8.14
CA ALA A 24 -7.42 15.26 -8.01
C ALA A 24 -8.13 13.96 -7.63
N GLU A 25 -7.98 12.94 -8.47
CA GLU A 25 -8.55 11.61 -8.29
C GLU A 25 -8.56 11.23 -6.82
N CYS A 26 -9.77 11.18 -6.28
CA CYS A 26 -10.04 10.84 -4.91
C CYS A 26 -9.34 9.51 -4.63
N PHE A 27 -8.27 9.54 -3.82
CA PHE A 27 -7.80 8.39 -3.07
C PHE A 27 -9.01 7.89 -2.29
N ARG A 28 -9.77 6.96 -2.89
CA ARG A 28 -10.93 6.37 -2.26
C ARG A 28 -10.39 5.72 -1.00
N LYS A 29 -10.67 6.33 0.15
CA LYS A 29 -10.40 5.73 1.44
C LYS A 29 -11.20 4.45 1.46
N LEU A 30 -10.53 3.34 1.13
CA LEU A 30 -11.14 2.04 1.12
C LEU A 30 -11.70 1.81 2.54
N PRO A 31 -12.96 1.39 2.68
CA PRO A 31 -13.51 1.08 3.97
C PRO A 31 -12.60 0.02 4.62
N ARG A 32 -12.18 0.28 5.87
CA ARG A 32 -11.42 -0.68 6.67
C ARG A 32 -12.29 -1.92 6.90
N ARG A 33 -12.28 -2.86 5.96
CA ARG A 33 -12.80 -4.21 6.15
C ARG A 33 -11.75 -4.96 6.96
N THR A 34 -11.80 -4.82 8.28
CA THR A 34 -10.99 -5.64 9.20
C THR A 34 -11.59 -7.02 9.47
N LEU A 35 -12.66 -7.39 8.77
CA LEU A 35 -13.22 -8.74 8.85
C LEU A 35 -12.55 -9.61 7.78
N GLY A 36 -11.83 -10.66 8.19
CA GLY A 36 -11.84 -11.89 7.38
C GLY A 36 -10.57 -12.74 7.27
N LEU A 37 -9.40 -12.34 7.77
CA LEU A 37 -8.21 -13.19 7.71
C LEU A 37 -7.86 -13.71 9.11
N THR A 38 -7.95 -15.02 9.31
CA THR A 38 -7.54 -15.71 10.54
C THR A 38 -6.15 -16.31 10.43
N GLU A 39 -5.72 -16.61 9.21
CA GLU A 39 -4.46 -17.27 8.92
C GLU A 39 -3.38 -16.28 8.45
N PRO A 40 -2.08 -16.59 8.69
CA PRO A 40 -0.98 -15.83 8.14
C PRO A 40 -0.93 -15.90 6.60
N ALA A 41 -0.19 -14.98 5.98
CA ALA A 41 0.09 -15.07 4.55
C ALA A 41 0.95 -16.30 4.25
N PRO A 42 0.60 -17.13 3.26
CA PRO A 42 1.37 -18.32 2.92
C PRO A 42 2.74 -17.94 2.32
N PHE A 43 3.75 -18.76 2.58
CA PHE A 43 5.05 -18.62 1.92
C PHE A 43 4.98 -19.13 0.47
N ALA A 44 5.94 -18.72 -0.37
CA ALA A 44 5.97 -19.10 -1.78
C ALA A 44 6.04 -20.62 -1.99
N ASP A 45 6.74 -21.34 -1.11
CA ASP A 45 6.92 -22.80 -1.19
C ASP A 45 5.66 -23.59 -0.83
N GLU A 46 4.72 -22.97 -0.10
CA GLU A 46 3.44 -23.59 0.28
C GLU A 46 2.40 -23.53 -0.86
N LEU A 47 2.66 -22.72 -1.88
CA LEU A 47 1.75 -22.51 -3.01
C LEU A 47 2.03 -23.50 -4.14
N VAL A 48 0.96 -23.99 -4.76
CA VAL A 48 1.07 -24.84 -5.96
C VAL A 48 1.53 -23.98 -7.15
N ALA A 49 2.62 -24.39 -7.79
CA ALA A 49 3.12 -23.72 -8.98
C ALA A 49 2.07 -23.75 -10.11
N ALA A 50 1.74 -22.57 -10.64
CA ALA A 50 0.82 -22.43 -11.76
C ALA A 50 1.46 -23.04 -13.03
N LYS A 51 0.71 -23.91 -13.72
CA LYS A 51 1.13 -24.52 -14.99
C LYS A 51 0.94 -23.61 -16.21
N THR A 52 0.34 -22.43 -16.02
CA THR A 52 0.06 -21.47 -17.09
C THR A 52 1.35 -20.80 -17.57
N PRO A 53 1.49 -20.51 -18.88
CA PRO A 53 2.63 -19.77 -19.40
C PRO A 53 2.71 -18.37 -18.75
N TYR A 54 3.94 -17.88 -18.59
CA TYR A 54 4.16 -16.55 -18.03
C TYR A 54 3.82 -15.47 -19.06
N VAL A 55 2.73 -14.74 -18.81
CA VAL A 55 2.27 -13.63 -19.65
C VAL A 55 1.92 -12.44 -18.77
N ARG A 56 2.68 -11.36 -18.91
CA ARG A 56 2.45 -10.10 -18.18
C ARG A 56 1.21 -9.37 -18.72
N VAL A 57 0.55 -8.65 -17.82
CA VAL A 57 -0.57 -7.75 -18.14
C VAL A 57 0.00 -6.35 -18.45
N SER A 58 -0.59 -5.63 -19.39
CA SER A 58 -0.21 -4.23 -19.66
C SER A 58 -0.71 -3.30 -18.55
N MET A 59 -0.13 -2.10 -18.43
CA MET A 59 -0.57 -1.13 -17.40
C MET A 59 -2.03 -0.69 -17.61
N GLU A 60 -2.46 -0.49 -18.84
CA GLU A 60 -3.83 -0.07 -19.16
C GLU A 60 -4.87 -1.13 -18.77
N GLU A 61 -4.58 -2.40 -19.08
CA GLU A 61 -5.43 -3.53 -18.67
C GLU A 61 -5.45 -3.70 -17.15
N ALA A 62 -4.30 -3.52 -16.50
CA ALA A 62 -4.19 -3.62 -15.05
C ALA A 62 -5.04 -2.54 -14.35
N TYR A 63 -5.03 -1.29 -14.83
CA TYR A 63 -5.87 -0.21 -14.30
C TYR A 63 -7.36 -0.40 -14.59
N ARG A 64 -7.71 -0.99 -15.74
CA ARG A 64 -9.10 -1.34 -16.07
C ARG A 64 -9.68 -2.38 -15.10
N GLY A 65 -8.81 -3.21 -14.52
CA GLY A 65 -9.17 -4.30 -13.64
C GLY A 65 -9.16 -5.64 -14.39
N THR A 66 -8.45 -6.61 -13.83
CA THR A 66 -8.35 -7.97 -14.39
C THR A 66 -9.42 -8.89 -13.80
N PRO A 67 -9.79 -9.98 -14.50
CA PRO A 67 -10.70 -11.00 -13.99
C PRO A 67 -10.31 -11.55 -12.61
N GLU A 68 -11.28 -11.98 -11.80
CA GLU A 68 -11.08 -12.42 -10.42
C GLU A 68 -10.08 -13.59 -10.28
N ASP A 69 -10.05 -14.49 -11.27
CA ASP A 69 -9.15 -15.63 -11.36
C ASP A 69 -7.72 -15.24 -11.81
N ARG A 70 -7.53 -14.02 -12.30
CA ARG A 70 -6.25 -13.51 -12.80
C ARG A 70 -5.91 -12.14 -12.21
N PRO A 71 -5.62 -12.07 -10.89
CA PRO A 71 -5.17 -10.82 -10.28
C PRO A 71 -3.82 -10.36 -10.84
N VAL A 72 -3.60 -9.04 -10.86
CA VAL A 72 -2.30 -8.48 -11.19
C VAL A 72 -1.33 -8.81 -10.06
N ARG A 73 -0.26 -9.56 -10.37
CA ARG A 73 0.74 -9.96 -9.39
C ARG A 73 1.78 -8.85 -9.24
N VAL A 74 1.82 -8.22 -8.08
CA VAL A 74 2.77 -7.16 -7.72
C VAL A 74 3.80 -7.74 -6.75
N TYR A 75 5.07 -7.51 -7.02
CA TYR A 75 6.18 -7.87 -6.13
C TYR A 75 6.74 -6.62 -5.46
N ALA A 76 6.89 -6.65 -4.14
CA ALA A 76 7.53 -5.60 -3.36
C ALA A 76 8.63 -6.23 -2.50
N ASP A 77 9.86 -5.74 -2.63
CA ASP A 77 11.01 -6.20 -1.87
C ASP A 77 11.34 -5.26 -0.71
N GLY A 78 12.01 -5.81 0.30
CA GLY A 78 12.57 -5.00 1.37
C GLY A 78 13.25 -5.84 2.45
N ILE A 79 14.11 -5.22 3.23
CA ILE A 79 14.71 -5.90 4.39
C ILE A 79 13.70 -6.17 5.51
N PHE A 80 12.68 -5.31 5.60
CA PHE A 80 11.63 -5.32 6.63
C PHE A 80 12.11 -5.51 8.09
N ASP A 81 13.37 -5.17 8.39
CA ASP A 81 13.93 -5.19 9.74
C ASP A 81 13.20 -4.19 10.64
N MET A 82 12.93 -4.58 11.89
CA MET A 82 12.14 -3.79 12.85
C MET A 82 10.81 -3.28 12.25
N PHE A 83 9.99 -4.21 11.72
CA PHE A 83 8.78 -3.87 10.97
C PHE A 83 7.89 -2.80 11.64
N HIS A 84 7.66 -1.69 10.92
CA HIS A 84 6.93 -0.53 11.43
C HIS A 84 5.90 0.00 10.42
N SER A 85 5.13 1.02 10.84
CA SER A 85 4.03 1.59 10.03
C SER A 85 4.44 2.09 8.65
N GLY A 86 5.68 2.55 8.48
CA GLY A 86 6.25 2.90 7.17
C GLY A 86 6.17 1.74 6.16
N HIS A 87 6.64 0.55 6.55
CA HIS A 87 6.58 -0.67 5.72
C HIS A 87 5.14 -1.05 5.41
N ALA A 88 4.28 -1.09 6.44
CA ALA A 88 2.87 -1.44 6.26
C ALA A 88 2.15 -0.51 5.27
N ARG A 89 2.45 0.81 5.31
CA ARG A 89 1.86 1.77 4.38
C ARG A 89 2.40 1.64 2.96
N ALA A 90 3.68 1.33 2.79
CA ALA A 90 4.26 1.04 1.48
C ALA A 90 3.61 -0.20 0.85
N LEU A 91 3.47 -1.29 1.63
CA LEU A 91 2.78 -2.51 1.18
C LEU A 91 1.29 -2.26 0.89
N MET A 92 0.62 -1.43 1.70
CA MET A 92 -0.76 -1.01 1.43
C MET A 92 -0.87 -0.26 0.10
N GLN A 93 0.07 0.64 -0.21
CA GLN A 93 0.12 1.32 -1.51
C GLN A 93 0.32 0.33 -2.65
N ALA A 94 1.28 -0.61 -2.51
CA ALA A 94 1.53 -1.64 -3.51
C ALA A 94 0.28 -2.52 -3.77
N LYS A 95 -0.43 -2.93 -2.71
CA LYS A 95 -1.68 -3.69 -2.81
C LYS A 95 -2.81 -2.91 -3.49
N CYS A 96 -2.78 -1.58 -3.42
CA CYS A 96 -3.80 -0.70 -3.99
C CYS A 96 -3.45 -0.15 -5.38
N LEU A 97 -2.35 -0.60 -6.01
CA LEU A 97 -1.95 -0.12 -7.34
C LEU A 97 -3.02 -0.39 -8.41
N PHE A 98 -3.69 -1.55 -8.33
CA PHE A 98 -4.71 -1.96 -9.29
C PHE A 98 -5.98 -2.46 -8.58
N PRO A 99 -7.15 -2.40 -9.24
CA PRO A 99 -8.42 -2.86 -8.65
C PRO A 99 -8.38 -4.32 -8.18
N ASN A 100 -7.66 -5.18 -8.91
CA ASN A 100 -7.48 -6.59 -8.59
C ASN A 100 -5.98 -6.92 -8.50
N THR A 101 -5.45 -6.92 -7.28
CA THR A 101 -4.01 -7.07 -7.03
C THR A 101 -3.72 -8.26 -6.12
N HIS A 102 -2.72 -9.07 -6.46
CA HIS A 102 -2.12 -10.08 -5.58
C HIS A 102 -0.70 -9.62 -5.22
N LEU A 103 -0.49 -9.23 -3.96
CA LEU A 103 0.79 -8.69 -3.49
C LEU A 103 1.67 -9.83 -2.96
N ILE A 104 2.88 -9.91 -3.50
CA ILE A 104 3.95 -10.81 -3.08
C ILE A 104 5.03 -9.94 -2.46
N VAL A 105 5.52 -10.35 -1.28
CA VAL A 105 6.55 -9.61 -0.54
C VAL A 105 7.76 -10.51 -0.38
N GLY A 106 8.94 -9.99 -0.71
CA GLY A 106 10.22 -10.70 -0.57
C GLY A 106 11.19 -10.00 0.34
#